data_AF-U7NKD2-F1
#
_entry.id   AF-U7NKD2-F1
#
_cell.length_a   1.000
_cell.length_b   1.000
_cell.length_c   1.000
_cell.angle_alpha   90.00
_cell.angle_beta   90.00
_cell.angle_gamma   90.00
#
_symmetry.space_group_name_H-M   'P 1'
#
loop_
_entity.id
_entity.type
_entity.pdbx_description
1 polymer ?
#
loop_
_entity_poly.entity_id
_entity_poly.type
_entity_poly.pdbx_seq_one_letter_code
_entity_poly.pdbx_strand_id
1 'polypeptide(L)' 'MKTERPTEKELLEGLNPHTAHADELAEPLPRELTPLERLKGSVKRYDRPTDPVWDEYFESEGASDDFMEDREQPKKG' A
#
# COMPACT_ATOMS: atom_id res chain seq x y z
N MET A 1 14.48 39.86 -23.25
CA MET A 1 13.78 39.86 -21.95
C MET A 1 14.70 39.20 -20.94
N LYS A 2 15.01 39.85 -19.82
CA LYS A 2 15.69 39.20 -18.70
C LYS A 2 14.61 38.49 -17.89
N THR A 3 14.65 37.16 -17.85
CA THR A 3 13.83 36.39 -16.92
C THR A 3 14.52 36.43 -15.56
N GLU A 4 13.97 37.22 -14.63
CA GLU A 4 14.37 37.18 -13.23
C GLU A 4 14.17 35.75 -12.71
N ARG A 5 15.19 35.21 -12.02
CA ARG A 5 15.10 33.88 -11.44
C ARG A 5 14.40 33.99 -10.09
N PRO A 6 13.41 33.14 -9.80
CA PRO A 6 12.78 33.15 -8.49
C PRO A 6 13.79 32.77 -7.41
N THR A 7 13.61 33.33 -6.23
CA THR A 7 14.38 33.03 -5.03
C THR A 7 13.85 31.76 -4.36
N GLU A 8 14.70 31.06 -3.61
CA GLU A 8 14.30 29.86 -2.87
C GLU A 8 13.09 30.13 -1.96
N LYS A 9 13.05 31.31 -1.33
CA LYS A 9 11.93 31.73 -0.47
C LYS A 9 10.60 31.77 -1.21
N GLU A 10 10.58 32.30 -2.44
CA GLU A 10 9.37 32.37 -3.27
C GLU A 10 8.91 30.97 -3.72
N LEU A 11 9.84 30.04 -3.90
CA LEU A 11 9.52 28.65 -4.25
C LEU A 11 8.96 27.85 -3.06
N LEU A 12 9.34 28.23 -1.84
CA LEU A 12 8.93 27.54 -0.61
C LEU A 12 7.72 28.19 0.08
N GLU A 13 7.22 29.31 -0.44
CA GLU A 13 6.06 30.00 0.13
C GLU A 13 4.80 29.13 0.04
N GLY A 14 4.20 28.83 1.19
CA GLY A 14 2.99 27.99 1.28
C GLY A 14 3.25 26.48 1.32
N LEU A 15 4.50 26.02 1.15
CA LEU A 15 4.87 24.62 1.35
C LEU A 15 5.11 24.35 2.84
N ASN A 16 4.35 23.40 3.39
CA ASN A 16 4.51 22.87 4.74
C ASN A 16 4.71 21.35 4.68
N PRO A 17 5.13 20.66 5.76
CA PRO A 17 5.36 19.22 5.73
C PRO A 17 4.15 18.38 5.28
N HIS A 18 2.93 18.93 5.27
CA HIS A 18 1.72 18.25 4.82
C HIS A 18 1.26 18.64 3.40
N THR A 19 1.92 19.62 2.76
CA THR A 19 1.60 20.14 1.41
C THR A 19 2.81 20.13 0.47
N ALA A 20 4.02 20.01 1.01
CA ALA A 20 5.26 19.80 0.29
C ALA A 20 5.39 18.37 -0.24
N HIS A 21 4.66 17.43 0.36
CA HIS A 21 4.44 16.13 -0.23
C HIS A 21 3.39 16.31 -1.31
N ALA A 22 3.83 16.32 -2.57
CA ALA A 22 2.95 16.13 -3.71
C ALA A 22 2.43 14.68 -3.70
N ASP A 23 1.62 14.32 -2.71
CA ASP A 23 1.00 13.00 -2.59
C ASP A 23 0.04 12.76 -3.78
N GLU A 24 -0.47 13.83 -4.40
CA GLU A 24 -1.26 13.75 -5.64
C GLU A 24 -0.42 13.45 -6.91
N LEU A 25 0.92 13.45 -6.82
CA LEU A 25 1.82 13.05 -7.92
C LEU A 25 2.37 11.63 -7.77
N ALA A 26 1.94 10.86 -6.78
CA ALA A 26 2.44 9.50 -6.57
C ALA A 26 1.61 8.42 -7.28
N GLU A 27 0.70 8.78 -8.19
CA GLU A 27 0.12 7.79 -9.10
C GLU A 27 1.15 7.42 -10.17
N PRO A 28 1.63 6.15 -10.20
CA PRO A 28 2.63 5.74 -11.17
C PRO A 28 2.13 5.95 -12.60
N LEU A 29 2.97 6.53 -13.45
CA LEU A 29 2.66 6.68 -14.86
C LEU A 29 2.39 5.30 -15.48
N PRO A 30 1.58 5.19 -16.55
CA PRO A 30 1.33 3.90 -17.20
C PRO A 30 2.57 3.15 -17.70
N ARG A 31 3.70 3.85 -17.86
CA ARG A 31 5.01 3.28 -18.21
C ARG A 31 5.77 2.72 -17.00
N GLU A 32 5.45 3.18 -15.80
CA GLU A 32 6.06 2.81 -14.53
C GLU A 32 5.33 1.64 -13.88
N LEU A 33 4.08 1.38 -14.31
CA LEU A 33 3.33 0.19 -13.94
C LEU A 33 4.00 -1.08 -14.48
N THR A 34 4.13 -2.09 -13.63
CA THR A 34 4.48 -3.44 -14.07
C THR A 34 3.44 -3.96 -15.07
N PRO A 35 3.81 -4.89 -15.98
CA PRO A 35 2.86 -5.49 -16.91
C PRO A 35 1.60 -6.04 -16.23
N LEU A 36 1.74 -6.58 -15.02
CA LEU A 36 0.63 -7.11 -14.24
C LEU A 36 -0.32 -6.01 -13.77
N GLU A 37 0.18 -4.90 -13.21
CA GLU A 37 -0.73 -3.87 -12.69
C GLU A 37 -1.34 -2.97 -13.77
N ARG A 38 -0.82 -3.01 -15.00
CA ARG A 38 -1.52 -2.50 -16.20
C ARG A 38 -2.80 -3.29 -16.52
N LEU A 39 -2.94 -4.53 -16.05
CA LEU A 39 -4.16 -5.33 -16.26
C LEU A 39 -5.29 -4.96 -15.29
N LYS A 40 -4.99 -4.28 -14.18
CA LYS A 40 -5.98 -3.88 -13.17
C LYS A 40 -7.06 -3.00 -13.82
N GLY A 41 -8.32 -3.46 -13.77
CA GLY A 41 -9.47 -2.77 -14.38
C GLY A 41 -9.76 -3.11 -15.86
N SER A 42 -8.87 -3.84 -16.54
CA SER A 42 -9.11 -4.32 -17.91
C SER A 42 -9.72 -5.73 -17.98
N VAL A 43 -9.57 -6.51 -16.90
CA VAL A 43 -10.01 -7.91 -16.79
C VAL A 43 -11.20 -8.04 -15.85
N LYS A 44 -12.03 -9.06 -16.06
CA LYS A 44 -13.20 -9.34 -15.20
C LYS A 44 -12.82 -9.67 -13.75
N ARG A 45 -11.63 -10.23 -13.54
CA ARG A 45 -11.10 -10.58 -12.23
C ARG A 45 -9.59 -10.39 -12.24
N TYR A 46 -9.08 -9.68 -11.24
CA TYR A 46 -7.67 -9.39 -11.06
C TYR A 46 -7.32 -9.71 -9.62
N ASP A 47 -6.88 -10.94 -9.39
CA ASP A 47 -6.36 -11.37 -8.09
C ASP A 47 -4.87 -11.62 -8.29
N ARG A 48 -4.01 -10.96 -7.52
CA ARG A 48 -2.60 -11.35 -7.54
C ARG A 48 -2.45 -12.59 -6.69
N PRO A 49 -1.75 -13.63 -7.15
CA PRO A 49 -1.46 -14.82 -6.34
C PRO A 49 -0.70 -14.51 -5.04
N THR A 50 -0.10 -13.32 -4.93
CA THR A 50 0.64 -12.83 -3.77
C THR A 50 -0.15 -11.87 -2.89
N ASP A 51 -1.37 -11.48 -3.29
CA ASP A 51 -2.17 -10.59 -2.46
C ASP A 51 -2.55 -11.33 -1.16
N PRO A 52 -2.44 -10.68 0.01
CA PRO A 52 -2.75 -11.34 1.26
C PRO A 52 -4.23 -11.70 1.31
N VAL A 53 -4.54 -12.98 1.46
CA VAL A 53 -5.91 -13.49 1.65
C VAL A 53 -6.38 -13.35 3.10
N TRP A 54 -5.84 -12.38 3.85
CA TRP A 54 -6.13 -12.22 5.28
C TRP A 54 -7.61 -11.97 5.52
N ASP A 55 -8.23 -11.10 4.73
CA ASP A 55 -9.66 -10.81 4.87
C ASP A 55 -10.50 -12.07 4.65
N GLU A 56 -10.22 -12.85 3.59
CA GLU A 56 -10.88 -14.14 3.33
C GLU A 56 -10.64 -15.16 4.45
N TYR A 57 -9.41 -15.23 4.99
CA TYR A 57 -9.06 -16.13 6.08
C TYR A 57 -9.79 -15.78 7.39
N PHE A 58 -9.89 -14.48 7.73
CA PHE A 58 -10.58 -14.03 8.94
C PHE A 58 -12.11 -14.03 8.81
N GLU A 59 -12.65 -13.96 7.60
CA GLU A 59 -14.09 -14.10 7.31
C GLU A 59 -14.55 -15.56 7.24
N SER A 60 -13.62 -16.51 7.11
CA SER A 60 -13.91 -17.94 7.07
C SER A 60 -14.33 -18.52 8.43
N GLU A 61 -14.82 -19.76 8.44
CA GLU A 61 -15.16 -20.45 9.69
C GLU A 61 -13.95 -20.51 10.63
N GLY A 62 -14.16 -20.09 11.89
CA GLY A 62 -13.13 -20.05 12.91
C GLY A 62 -12.73 -21.43 13.44
N ALA A 63 -11.72 -21.44 14.30
CA ALA A 63 -11.35 -22.64 15.05
C ALA A 63 -12.50 -23.08 15.99
N SER A 64 -12.55 -24.36 16.33
CA SER A 64 -13.48 -24.88 17.32
C SER A 64 -13.19 -24.35 18.72
N ASP A 65 -14.20 -24.33 19.59
CA ASP A 65 -14.09 -23.79 20.95
C ASP A 65 -13.03 -24.51 21.81
N ASP A 66 -12.76 -25.79 21.53
CA ASP A 66 -11.79 -26.64 22.21
C ASP A 66 -10.37 -26.58 21.60
N PHE A 67 -10.20 -25.84 20.50
CA PHE A 67 -8.91 -25.78 19.80
C PHE A 67 -7.85 -25.14 20.69
N MET A 68 -6.79 -25.91 21.00
CA MET A 68 -5.65 -25.50 21.82
C MET A 68 -5.99 -25.22 23.29
N GLU A 69 -7.04 -25.84 23.85
CA GLU A 69 -7.39 -25.77 25.27
C GLU A 69 -6.19 -26.11 26.18
N ASP A 70 -5.48 -27.19 25.86
CA ASP A 70 -4.20 -27.55 26.49
C ASP A 70 -3.07 -27.52 25.45
N ARG A 71 -2.33 -26.41 25.40
CA ARG A 71 -1.15 -26.30 24.54
C ARG A 71 0.00 -27.10 25.15
N GLU A 72 0.33 -28.25 24.56
CA GLU A 72 1.41 -29.17 24.98
C GLU A 72 2.84 -28.60 24.82
N GLN A 73 3.11 -27.43 25.40
CA GLN A 73 4.46 -26.87 25.42
C GLN A 73 5.35 -27.67 26.38
N PRO A 74 6.56 -28.08 25.96
CA PRO A 74 7.49 -28.73 26.85
C PRO A 74 7.88 -27.75 27.96
N LYS A 75 7.79 -28.21 29.21
CA LYS A 75 8.35 -27.46 30.34
C LYS A 75 9.86 -27.48 30.20
N LYS A 76 10.50 -26.29 30.23
CA LYS A 76 11.96 -26.23 30.37
C LYS A 76 12.33 -26.95 31.66
N GLY A 77 13.13 -28.01 31.53
CA GLY A 77 13.66 -28.78 32.65
C GLY A 77 14.66 -28.00 33.48
#